data_AF-A0A527YP14-F1
#
_entry.id   AF-A0A527YP14-F1
#
_cell.length_a   1.000
_cell.length_b   1.000
_cell.length_c   1.000
_cell.angle_alpha   90.00
_cell.angle_beta   90.00
_cell.angle_gamma   90.00
#
_symmetry.space_group_name_H-M   'P 1'
#
loop_
_entity.id
_entity.type
_entity.pdbx_description
1 polymer ?
#
loop_
_entity_poly.entity_id
_entity_poly.type
_entity_poly.pdbx_seq_one_letter_code
_entity_poly.pdbx_strand_id
1 'polypeptide(L)'
;IDIDPSSINKNVHTDVPVIGDVGRVLEDLVRLWRATARADKKALHPWWEQIAKWRARDSLAYRMNHDVIMPQYAVQRLYALTKDMDTYITTEVG
;
A
#
# COMPACT_ATOMS: atom_id res chain seq x y z
N ILE A 1 -11.03 9.86 3.14
CA ILE A 1 -11.80 9.91 1.89
C ILE A 1 -12.58 8.62 1.84
N ASP A 2 -13.90 8.67 1.90
CA ASP A 2 -14.75 7.50 1.81
C ASP A 2 -16.04 7.87 1.07
N ILE A 3 -16.59 6.96 0.28
CA ILE A 3 -17.83 7.21 -0.45
C ILE A 3 -19.04 7.04 0.46
N ASP A 4 -18.92 6.24 1.52
CA ASP A 4 -19.98 6.01 2.50
C ASP A 4 -19.78 6.95 3.71
N PRO A 5 -20.70 7.91 3.94
CA PRO A 5 -20.67 8.78 5.11
C PRO A 5 -20.62 8.01 6.44
N SER A 6 -21.21 6.81 6.50
CA SER A 6 -21.29 6.01 7.73
C SER A 6 -19.94 5.45 8.19
N SER A 7 -18.97 5.39 7.28
CA SER A 7 -17.61 4.90 7.58
C SER A 7 -16.71 5.99 8.17
N ILE A 8 -17.02 7.27 7.94
CA ILE A 8 -16.30 8.40 8.52
C ILE A 8 -16.58 8.50 10.02
N ASN A 9 -15.53 8.68 10.83
CA ASN A 9 -15.61 8.74 12.30
C ASN A 9 -16.19 7.48 12.98
N LYS A 10 -16.34 6.37 12.25
CA LYS A 10 -16.89 5.13 12.79
C LYS A 10 -15.99 4.51 13.86
N ASN A 11 -14.70 4.38 13.55
CA ASN A 11 -13.70 3.75 14.43
C ASN A 11 -12.57 4.71 14.83
N VAL A 12 -12.23 5.66 13.95
CA VAL A 12 -11.11 6.60 14.13
C VAL A 12 -11.60 8.01 13.79
N HIS A 13 -11.32 8.96 14.68
CA HIS A 13 -11.66 10.36 14.46
C HIS A 13 -10.88 10.94 13.27
N THR A 14 -11.56 11.69 12.41
CA THR A 14 -11.05 12.27 11.18
C THR A 14 -11.25 13.78 11.19
N ASP A 15 -10.16 14.54 11.19
CA ASP A 15 -10.22 16.01 11.27
C ASP A 15 -10.76 16.66 9.99
N VAL A 16 -10.39 16.12 8.83
CA VAL A 16 -10.81 16.65 7.51
C VAL A 16 -11.50 15.54 6.72
N PRO A 17 -12.80 15.31 6.94
CA PRO A 17 -13.55 14.29 6.21
C PRO A 17 -13.82 14.76 4.78
N VAL A 18 -13.61 13.87 3.83
CA VAL A 18 -13.98 14.07 2.42
C VAL A 18 -14.85 12.90 2.01
N ILE A 19 -16.11 13.19 1.71
CA ILE A 19 -17.10 12.20 1.29
C ILE A 19 -17.16 12.19 -0.24
N GLY A 20 -16.88 11.06 -0.87
CA GLY A 20 -16.94 10.92 -2.31
C GLY A 20 -16.12 9.75 -2.87
N ASP A 21 -16.25 9.55 -4.18
CA ASP A 21 -15.46 8.58 -4.93
C ASP A 21 -13.96 8.91 -4.84
N VAL A 22 -13.17 7.97 -4.33
CA VAL A 22 -11.73 8.20 -4.07
C VAL A 22 -10.94 8.45 -5.36
N GLY A 23 -11.35 7.87 -6.49
CA GLY A 23 -10.69 8.10 -7.78
C GLY A 23 -10.83 9.55 -8.22
N ARG A 24 -12.05 10.07 -8.23
CA ARG A 24 -12.35 11.48 -8.58
C ARG A 24 -11.72 12.46 -7.60
N VAL A 25 -11.82 12.20 -6.30
CA VAL A 25 -11.23 13.06 -5.27
C VAL A 25 -9.71 13.12 -5.42
N LEU A 26 -9.03 11.99 -5.63
CA LEU A 26 -7.58 11.97 -5.84
C LEU A 26 -7.16 12.68 -7.12
N GLU A 27 -7.94 12.58 -8.20
CA GLU A 27 -7.68 13.31 -9.44
C GLU A 27 -7.63 14.83 -9.19
N ASP A 28 -8.64 15.38 -8.52
CA ASP A 28 -8.70 16.80 -8.18
C ASP A 28 -7.58 17.21 -7.22
N LEU A 29 -7.33 16.42 -6.17
CA LEU A 29 -6.26 16.70 -5.20
C LEU A 29 -4.89 16.74 -5.88
N VAL A 30 -4.58 15.77 -6.75
CA VAL A 30 -3.30 15.70 -7.46
C VAL A 30 -3.17 16.85 -8.46
N ARG A 31 -4.25 17.19 -9.19
CA ARG A 31 -4.29 18.33 -10.10
C ARG A 31 -3.97 19.63 -9.37
N LEU A 32 -4.67 19.90 -8.27
CA LEU A 32 -4.46 21.09 -7.45
C LEU A 32 -3.07 21.12 -6.81
N TRP A 33 -2.60 19.98 -6.29
CA TRP A 33 -1.27 19.86 -5.71
C TRP A 33 -0.18 20.19 -6.73
N ARG A 34 -0.25 19.66 -7.96
CA ARG A 34 0.73 19.95 -9.01
C ARG A 34 0.73 21.43 -9.43
N ALA A 35 -0.42 22.09 -9.37
CA ALA A 35 -0.55 23.50 -9.72
C ALA A 35 -0.05 24.45 -8.63
N THR A 36 -0.14 24.06 -7.35
CA THR A 36 0.02 24.98 -6.22
C THR A 36 1.16 24.63 -5.27
N ALA A 37 1.50 23.34 -5.14
CA ALA A 37 2.42 22.89 -4.10
C ALA A 37 3.87 22.83 -4.59
N ARG A 38 4.79 23.29 -3.74
CA ARG A 38 6.23 23.01 -3.84
C ARG A 38 6.62 22.12 -2.67
N ALA A 39 6.77 20.83 -2.93
CA ALA A 39 7.23 19.90 -1.91
C ALA A 39 8.69 20.16 -1.54
N ASP A 40 8.98 20.39 -0.27
CA ASP A 40 10.35 20.46 0.23
C ASP A 40 10.88 19.03 0.42
N LYS A 41 11.68 18.57 -0.56
CA LYS A 41 12.30 17.26 -0.51
C LYS A 41 13.26 17.10 0.68
N LYS A 42 13.89 18.20 1.15
CA LYS A 42 14.80 18.15 2.31
C LYS A 42 14.00 17.91 3.59
N ALA A 43 12.87 18.57 3.75
CA ALA A 43 11.98 18.36 4.88
C ALA A 43 11.43 16.92 4.96
N LEU A 44 11.21 16.26 3.82
CA LEU A 44 10.73 14.88 3.77
C LEU A 44 11.84 13.83 3.99
N HIS A 45 13.11 14.21 3.93
CA HIS A 45 14.22 13.27 3.98
C HIS A 45 14.24 12.41 5.27
N PRO A 46 14.12 12.99 6.48
CA PRO A 46 14.13 12.20 7.72
C PRO A 46 12.98 11.19 7.79
N TRP A 47 11.82 11.54 7.20
CA TRP A 47 10.68 10.63 7.14
C TRP A 47 10.95 9.44 6.22
N TRP A 48 11.55 9.68 5.06
CA TRP A 48 11.97 8.60 4.16
C TRP A 48 13.04 7.70 4.76
N GLU A 49 13.98 8.24 5.53
CA GLU A 49 14.96 7.44 6.27
C GLU A 49 14.30 6.52 7.30
N GLN A 50 13.30 7.02 8.03
CA GLN A 50 12.54 6.23 8.99
C GLN A 50 11.79 5.08 8.30
N ILE A 51 11.15 5.34 7.15
CA ILE A 51 10.49 4.30 6.34
C ILE A 51 11.51 3.27 5.85
N ALA A 52 12.68 3.72 5.37
CA ALA A 52 13.74 2.82 4.90
C ALA A 52 14.22 1.89 6.03
N LYS A 53 14.36 2.41 7.25
CA LYS A 53 14.70 1.60 8.44
C LYS A 53 13.65 0.51 8.72
N TRP A 54 12.37 0.81 8.58
CA TRP A 54 11.32 -0.21 8.75
C TRP A 54 11.35 -1.26 7.64
N ARG A 55 11.56 -0.85 6.38
CA ARG A 55 11.70 -1.76 5.24
C ARG A 55 12.92 -2.67 5.35
N ALA A 56 14.03 -2.14 5.86
CA ALA A 56 15.29 -2.88 6.06
C ALA A 56 15.16 -4.03 7.06
N ARG A 57 14.11 -4.07 7.88
CA ARG A 57 13.79 -5.23 8.73
C ARG A 57 13.47 -6.48 7.91
N ASP A 58 13.06 -6.30 6.64
CA ASP A 58 12.64 -7.38 5.74
C ASP A 58 11.68 -8.36 6.42
N SER A 59 10.58 -7.82 6.96
CA SER A 59 9.66 -8.58 7.82
C SER A 59 8.91 -9.69 7.10
N LEU A 60 9.03 -9.78 5.77
CA LEU A 60 8.47 -10.86 4.95
C LEU A 60 9.50 -11.97 4.67
N ALA A 61 10.75 -11.83 5.12
CA ALA A 61 11.75 -12.86 5.02
C ALA A 61 11.34 -14.11 5.82
N TYR A 62 11.63 -15.28 5.26
CA TYR A 62 11.37 -16.58 5.88
C TYR A 62 12.56 -17.51 5.66
N ARG A 63 12.73 -18.50 6.55
CA ARG A 63 13.79 -19.49 6.43
C ARG A 63 13.38 -20.55 5.42
N MET A 64 14.27 -20.86 4.49
CA MET A 64 14.08 -21.99 3.57
C MET A 64 14.23 -23.31 4.32
N ASN A 65 13.42 -24.28 3.92
CA ASN A 65 13.57 -25.68 4.26
C ASN A 65 13.79 -26.47 2.96
N HIS A 66 14.78 -27.35 2.92
CA HIS A 66 15.10 -28.15 1.74
C HIS A 66 14.27 -29.44 1.66
N ASP A 67 13.68 -29.87 2.77
CA ASP A 67 12.88 -31.10 2.84
C ASP A 67 11.41 -30.86 2.50
N VAL A 68 10.94 -29.60 2.57
CA VAL A 68 9.56 -29.22 2.27
C VAL A 68 9.47 -27.94 1.46
N ILE A 69 8.45 -27.83 0.62
CA ILE A 69 8.15 -26.59 -0.11
C ILE A 69 7.51 -25.60 0.87
N MET A 70 8.20 -24.50 1.14
CA MET A 70 7.66 -23.42 1.97
C MET A 70 6.46 -22.75 1.27
N PRO A 71 5.31 -22.54 1.94
CA PRO A 71 4.15 -21.88 1.33
C PRO A 71 4.48 -20.50 0.76
N GLN A 72 5.31 -19.73 1.48
CA GLN A 72 5.80 -18.42 1.02
C GLN A 72 6.60 -18.55 -0.27
N TYR A 73 7.43 -19.60 -0.37
CA TYR A 73 8.20 -19.88 -1.58
C TYR A 73 7.31 -20.29 -2.74
N ALA A 74 6.29 -21.11 -2.50
CA ALA A 74 5.32 -21.48 -3.53
C ALA A 74 4.62 -20.25 -4.13
N VAL A 75 4.15 -19.31 -3.30
CA VAL A 75 3.53 -18.05 -3.75
C VAL A 75 4.53 -17.16 -4.48
N GLN A 76 5.78 -17.05 -3.99
CA GLN A 76 6.82 -16.31 -4.68
C GLN A 76 7.14 -16.89 -6.07
N ARG A 77 7.19 -18.21 -6.20
CA ARG A 77 7.43 -18.88 -7.49
C ARG A 77 6.25 -18.74 -8.44
N LEU A 78 5.01 -18.81 -7.94
CA LEU A 78 3.82 -18.52 -8.71
C LEU A 78 3.89 -17.09 -9.28
N TYR A 79 4.09 -16.08 -8.42
CA TYR A 79 4.22 -14.69 -8.86
C TYR A 79 5.35 -14.50 -9.87
N ALA A 80 6.53 -15.10 -9.65
CA ALA A 80 7.65 -14.98 -10.57
C ALA A 80 7.34 -15.50 -11.98
N LEU A 81 6.46 -16.49 -12.11
CA LEU A 81 6.06 -17.09 -13.39
C LEU A 81 4.89 -16.34 -14.05
N THR A 82 4.09 -15.61 -13.27
CA THR A 82 2.84 -15.00 -13.75
C THR A 82 2.84 -13.47 -13.75
N LYS A 83 3.89 -12.82 -13.22
CA LYS A 83 3.95 -11.34 -13.04
C LYS A 83 3.77 -10.52 -14.32
N ASP A 84 4.05 -11.10 -15.48
CA ASP A 84 3.95 -10.44 -16.79
C ASP A 84 2.64 -10.82 -17.54
N MET A 85 1.71 -11.49 -16.84
CA MET A 85 0.41 -11.93 -17.34
C MET A 85 -0.73 -11.23 -16.59
N ASP A 86 -1.92 -11.19 -17.21
CA ASP A 86 -3.15 -10.75 -16.55
C ASP A 86 -3.72 -11.87 -15.67
N THR A 87 -3.11 -12.03 -14.48
CA THR A 87 -3.38 -13.17 -13.59
C THR A 87 -4.32 -12.79 -12.45
N TYR A 88 -5.41 -13.54 -12.31
CA TYR A 88 -6.33 -13.43 -11.19
C TYR A 88 -5.98 -14.44 -10.09
N ILE A 89 -5.95 -13.99 -8.83
CA ILE A 89 -5.67 -14.82 -7.66
C ILE A 89 -6.89 -14.81 -6.75
N THR A 90 -7.39 -16.00 -6.41
CA THR A 90 -8.46 -16.20 -5.42
C THR A 90 -7.92 -17.05 -4.27
N THR A 91 -8.32 -16.76 -3.05
CA THR A 91 -7.90 -17.52 -1.85
C THR A 91 -9.11 -17.85 -0.98
N GLU A 92 -9.01 -18.96 -0.24
CA GLU A 92 -9.88 -19.23 0.91
C GLU A 92 -9.42 -18.43 2.14
N VAL A 93 -9.99 -18.72 3.31
CA VAL A 93 -9.57 -18.14 4.61
C VAL A 93 -8.53 -19.05 5.28
N GLY A 94 -7.46 -18.48 5.81
CA GLY A 94 -6.39 -19.19 6.51
C GLY A 94 -5.61 -18.30 7.48
#